data_AF-A0A5E4KU61-F1
#
_entry.id   AF-A0A5E4KU61-F1
#
_cell.length_a   1.000
_cell.length_b   1.000
_cell.length_c   1.000
_cell.angle_alpha   90.00
_cell.angle_beta   90.00
_cell.angle_gamma   90.00
#
_symmetry.space_group_name_H-M   'P 1'
#
loop_
_entity.id
_entity.type
_entity.pdbx_description
1 polymer ?
#
loop_
_entity_poly.entity_id
_entity_poly.type
_entity_poly.pdbx_seq_one_letter_code
_entity_poly.pdbx_strand_id
1 'polypeptide(L)'
;MGNYITLYTELEVIKDFLNKTLEVVDSEMANICKREESGEFLNPDEFSDELFAPMEREAIAIRAVFYEINSLIEWELRYLAVEPFQLSAQKTSIPRPIRDAPKDKSKSSKFVYDLPIKKVYELIEQHYKINFSNLPGFTEVHHIRDTVNAFKHRKGLKDFRRDNVSKIPEKYQPTRENAYQAIDNASIFLKALWKESNLGKND
;
A
#
# COMPACT_ATOMS: atom_id res chain seq x y z
N MET A 1 -12.22 -14.63 -3.65
CA MET A 1 -10.95 -15.25 -3.24
C MET A 1 -10.05 -15.20 -4.45
N GLY A 2 -8.93 -14.48 -4.38
CA GLY A 2 -7.86 -14.70 -5.32
C GLY A 2 -7.06 -15.89 -4.83
N ASN A 3 -6.77 -16.88 -5.68
CA ASN A 3 -5.60 -17.72 -5.45
C ASN A 3 -4.37 -16.77 -5.46
N TYR A 4 -3.23 -17.14 -4.87
CA TYR A 4 -1.96 -16.42 -5.06
C TYR A 4 -1.73 -15.98 -6.52
N ILE A 5 -2.18 -16.78 -7.50
CA ILE A 5 -2.19 -16.44 -8.93
C ILE A 5 -2.91 -15.12 -9.22
N THR A 6 -4.06 -14.87 -8.60
CA THR A 6 -4.83 -13.62 -8.75
C THR A 6 -4.07 -12.43 -8.17
N LEU A 7 -3.51 -12.56 -6.97
CA LEU A 7 -2.70 -11.49 -6.36
C LEU A 7 -1.47 -11.16 -7.22
N TYR A 8 -0.82 -12.19 -7.75
CA TYR A 8 0.30 -12.02 -8.69
C TYR A 8 -0.16 -11.29 -9.96
N THR A 9 -1.32 -11.65 -10.51
CA THR A 9 -1.89 -10.99 -11.70
C THR A 9 -2.22 -9.53 -11.41
N GLU A 10 -2.77 -9.22 -10.24
CA GLU A 10 -3.04 -7.83 -9.82
C GLU A 10 -1.75 -7.00 -9.72
N LEU A 11 -0.66 -7.57 -9.17
CA LEU A 11 0.65 -6.92 -9.16
C LEU A 11 1.21 -6.70 -10.57
N GLU A 12 1.06 -7.67 -11.48
CA GLU A 12 1.47 -7.53 -12.89
C GLU A 12 0.65 -6.46 -13.61
N VAL A 13 -0.65 -6.33 -13.31
CA VAL A 13 -1.50 -5.26 -13.86
C VAL A 13 -1.04 -3.89 -13.35
N ILE A 14 -0.69 -3.76 -12.06
CA ILE A 14 -0.12 -2.52 -11.50
C ILE A 14 1.20 -2.17 -12.19
N LYS A 15 2.04 -3.16 -12.47
CA LYS A 15 3.31 -3.00 -13.19
C LYS A 15 3.10 -2.57 -14.65
N ASP A 16 2.18 -3.20 -15.35
CA ASP A 16 1.81 -2.86 -16.72
C ASP A 16 1.24 -1.43 -16.82
N PHE A 17 0.41 -1.03 -15.85
CA PHE A 17 -0.07 0.35 -15.73
C PHE A 17 1.09 1.35 -15.62
N LEU A 18 2.07 1.07 -14.73
CA LEU A 18 3.24 1.92 -14.57
C LEU A 18 4.04 2.00 -15.87
N ASN A 19 4.36 0.86 -16.49
CA ASN A 19 5.12 0.79 -17.73
C ASN A 19 4.48 1.64 -18.84
N LYS A 20 3.19 1.41 -19.13
CA LYS A 20 2.47 2.13 -20.17
C LYS A 20 2.41 3.63 -19.91
N THR A 21 2.27 4.02 -18.64
CA THR A 21 2.24 5.44 -18.29
C THR A 21 3.61 6.08 -18.49
N LEU A 22 4.69 5.41 -18.08
CA LEU A 22 6.06 5.89 -18.25
C LEU A 22 6.46 5.95 -19.73
N GLU A 23 6.05 4.98 -20.55
CA GLU A 23 6.28 5.02 -22.00
C GLU A 23 5.68 6.28 -22.66
N VAL A 24 4.46 6.65 -22.26
CA VAL A 24 3.81 7.88 -22.73
C VAL A 24 4.57 9.11 -22.24
N VAL A 25 4.94 9.16 -20.96
CA VAL A 25 5.72 10.27 -20.38
C VAL A 25 7.06 10.43 -21.11
N ASP A 26 7.79 9.35 -21.32
CA ASP A 26 9.10 9.35 -21.96
C ASP A 26 9.02 9.82 -23.41
N SER A 27 8.01 9.35 -24.15
CA SER A 27 7.74 9.78 -25.52
C SER A 27 7.44 11.28 -25.60
N GLU A 28 6.59 11.79 -24.71
CA GLU A 28 6.23 13.21 -24.67
C GLU A 28 7.41 14.09 -24.24
N MET A 29 8.14 13.72 -23.19
CA MET A 29 9.35 14.44 -22.78
C MET A 29 10.39 14.47 -23.88
N ALA A 30 10.62 13.34 -24.57
CA ALA A 30 11.55 13.29 -25.69
C ALA A 30 11.11 14.21 -26.85
N ASN A 31 9.81 14.34 -27.09
CA ASN A 31 9.29 15.28 -28.08
C ASN A 31 9.52 16.74 -27.67
N ILE A 32 9.24 17.09 -26.40
CA ILE A 32 9.49 18.44 -25.86
C ILE A 32 10.98 18.80 -25.96
N CYS A 33 11.87 17.89 -25.56
CA CYS A 33 13.32 18.11 -25.69
C CYS A 33 13.77 18.34 -27.15
N LYS A 34 13.21 17.62 -28.12
CA LYS A 34 13.53 17.85 -29.54
C LYS A 34 13.06 19.22 -30.04
N ARG A 35 11.92 19.70 -29.56
CA ARG A 35 11.38 21.02 -29.90
C ARG A 35 12.28 22.13 -29.33
N GLU A 36 12.77 21.95 -28.10
CA GLU A 36 13.80 22.81 -27.49
C GLU A 36 15.10 22.81 -28.30
N GLU A 37 15.63 21.64 -28.66
CA GLU A 37 16.83 21.54 -29.50
C GLU A 37 16.68 22.22 -30.87
N SER A 38 15.46 22.25 -31.41
CA SER A 38 15.14 22.94 -32.67
C SER A 38 14.96 24.45 -32.53
N GLY A 39 14.97 24.98 -31.30
CA GLY A 39 14.75 26.40 -31.00
C GLY A 39 13.29 26.83 -31.15
N GLU A 40 12.34 25.91 -30.97
CA GLU A 40 10.91 26.22 -31.07
C GLU A 40 10.43 27.12 -29.93
N PHE A 41 11.01 26.96 -28.74
CA PHE A 41 10.67 27.77 -27.57
C PHE A 41 11.38 29.13 -27.64
N LEU A 42 10.59 30.20 -27.58
CA LEU A 42 11.10 31.57 -27.68
C LEU A 42 11.42 32.14 -26.29
N ASN A 43 10.71 31.67 -25.27
CA ASN A 43 10.90 32.08 -23.88
C ASN A 43 11.49 30.93 -23.04
N PRO A 44 12.46 31.20 -22.14
CA PRO A 44 13.06 30.17 -21.30
C PRO A 44 12.06 29.40 -20.41
N ASP A 45 10.93 30.03 -20.07
CA ASP A 45 9.92 29.43 -19.21
C ASP A 45 9.00 28.45 -19.97
N GLU A 46 8.85 28.60 -21.29
CA GLU A 46 7.94 27.75 -22.10
C GLU A 46 8.36 26.28 -22.06
N PHE A 47 9.67 26.01 -22.14
CA PHE A 47 10.20 24.64 -22.02
C PHE A 47 9.88 24.02 -20.66
N SER A 48 10.06 24.79 -19.56
CA SER A 48 9.75 24.32 -18.21
C SER A 48 8.24 24.07 -18.02
N ASP A 49 7.40 24.97 -18.55
CA ASP A 49 5.95 24.84 -18.46
C ASP A 49 5.44 23.62 -19.23
N GLU A 50 6.02 23.32 -20.39
CA GLU A 50 5.68 22.13 -21.16
C GLU A 50 6.13 20.83 -20.48
N LEU A 51 7.30 20.83 -19.82
CA LEU A 51 7.77 19.68 -19.05
C LEU A 51 6.95 19.42 -17.78
N PHE A 52 6.26 20.43 -17.24
CA PHE A 52 5.50 20.30 -16.00
C PHE A 52 4.44 19.19 -16.07
N ALA A 53 3.63 19.17 -17.14
CA ALA A 53 2.54 18.21 -17.28
C ALA A 53 2.99 16.73 -17.37
N PRO A 54 3.99 16.34 -18.18
CA PRO A 54 4.50 14.97 -18.15
C PRO A 54 5.19 14.62 -16.82
N MET A 55 5.94 15.54 -16.20
CA MET A 55 6.56 15.30 -14.88
C MET A 55 5.51 15.04 -13.79
N GLU A 56 4.44 15.83 -13.75
CA GLU A 56 3.36 15.62 -12.78
C GLU A 56 2.60 14.32 -13.04
N ARG A 57 2.38 13.94 -14.31
CA ARG A 57 1.78 12.63 -14.63
C ARG A 57 2.63 11.47 -14.14
N GLU A 58 3.94 11.53 -14.33
CA GLU A 58 4.87 10.54 -13.76
C GLU A 58 4.73 10.48 -12.22
N ALA A 59 4.77 11.63 -11.55
CA ALA A 59 4.64 11.69 -10.10
C ALA A 59 3.28 11.16 -9.60
N ILE A 60 2.20 11.36 -10.36
CA ILE A 60 0.88 10.79 -10.09
C ILE A 60 0.90 9.26 -10.28
N ALA A 61 1.45 8.78 -11.38
CA ALA A 61 1.53 7.35 -11.68
C ALA A 61 2.30 6.58 -10.61
N ILE A 62 3.47 7.11 -10.21
CA ILE A 62 4.28 6.54 -9.12
C ILE A 62 3.47 6.51 -7.83
N ARG A 63 2.82 7.61 -7.43
CA ARG A 63 1.98 7.62 -6.21
C ARG A 63 0.82 6.62 -6.29
N ALA A 64 0.18 6.49 -7.45
CA ALA A 64 -0.91 5.54 -7.67
C ALA A 64 -0.45 4.10 -7.44
N VAL A 65 0.75 3.73 -7.90
CA VAL A 65 1.35 2.41 -7.63
C VAL A 65 1.45 2.15 -6.12
N PHE A 66 1.97 3.10 -5.34
CA PHE A 66 2.03 2.95 -3.87
C PHE A 66 0.64 2.79 -3.24
N TYR A 67 -0.35 3.57 -3.70
CA TYR A 67 -1.73 3.47 -3.22
C TYR A 67 -2.35 2.10 -3.49
N GLU A 68 -2.18 1.57 -4.71
CA GLU A 68 -2.78 0.30 -5.07
C GLU A 68 -2.09 -0.88 -4.40
N ILE A 69 -0.76 -0.88 -4.32
CA ILE A 69 -0.04 -1.91 -3.57
C ILE A 69 -0.47 -1.93 -2.10
N ASN A 70 -0.56 -0.76 -1.44
CA ASN A 70 -1.02 -0.70 -0.06
C ASN A 70 -2.47 -1.20 0.09
N SER A 71 -3.34 -0.87 -0.86
CA SER A 71 -4.74 -1.29 -0.83
C SER A 71 -4.88 -2.80 -1.01
N LEU A 72 -4.13 -3.38 -1.94
CA LEU A 72 -4.05 -4.83 -2.16
C LEU A 72 -3.58 -5.57 -0.91
N ILE A 73 -2.50 -5.11 -0.29
CA ILE A 73 -1.96 -5.70 0.93
C ILE A 73 -2.95 -5.58 2.10
N GLU A 74 -3.55 -4.40 2.29
CA GLU A 74 -4.54 -4.21 3.35
C GLU A 74 -5.77 -5.10 3.15
N TRP A 75 -6.21 -5.26 1.90
CA TRP A 75 -7.31 -6.14 1.57
C TRP A 75 -7.00 -7.59 1.95
N GLU A 76 -5.82 -8.08 1.55
CA GLU A 76 -5.40 -9.46 1.84
C GLU A 76 -5.27 -9.72 3.34
N LEU A 77 -4.65 -8.80 4.08
CA LEU A 77 -4.55 -8.90 5.54
C LEU A 77 -5.93 -8.94 6.20
N ARG A 78 -6.85 -8.06 5.77
CA ARG A 78 -8.21 -8.04 6.34
C ARG A 78 -8.97 -9.30 5.99
N TYR A 79 -8.78 -9.85 4.80
CA TYR A 79 -9.37 -11.12 4.38
C TYR A 79 -8.89 -12.26 5.28
N LEU A 80 -7.58 -12.40 5.49
CA LEU A 80 -6.99 -13.38 6.42
C LEU A 80 -7.48 -13.20 7.86
N ALA A 81 -7.84 -11.98 8.25
CA ALA A 81 -8.34 -11.71 9.59
C ALA A 81 -9.83 -12.03 9.79
N VAL A 82 -10.60 -12.38 8.74
CA VAL A 82 -12.04 -12.69 8.86
C VAL A 82 -12.30 -13.90 9.74
N GLU A 83 -11.69 -15.04 9.42
CA GLU A 83 -11.83 -16.28 10.19
C GLU A 83 -11.39 -16.11 11.66
N PRO A 84 -10.17 -15.61 11.97
CA PRO A 84 -9.74 -15.45 13.36
C PRO A 84 -10.60 -14.44 14.12
N PHE A 85 -11.10 -13.40 13.46
CA PHE A 85 -12.03 -12.47 14.07
C PHE A 85 -13.34 -13.16 14.47
N GLN A 86 -13.95 -13.94 13.57
CA GLN A 86 -15.18 -14.68 13.86
C GLN A 86 -15.01 -15.67 15.02
N LEU A 87 -13.92 -16.44 15.03
CA LEU A 87 -13.60 -17.38 16.10
C LEU A 87 -13.34 -16.67 17.44
N SER A 88 -12.68 -15.51 17.42
CA SER A 88 -12.47 -14.70 18.63
C SER A 88 -13.78 -14.13 19.19
N ALA A 89 -14.68 -13.66 18.30
CA ALA A 89 -15.98 -13.12 18.68
C ALA A 89 -16.87 -14.18 19.33
N GLN A 90 -16.86 -15.41 18.79
CA GLN A 90 -17.56 -16.57 19.35
C GLN A 90 -17.05 -16.97 20.75
N LYS A 91 -15.75 -16.84 21.02
CA LYS A 91 -15.19 -17.10 22.36
C LYS A 91 -15.64 -16.07 23.41
N THR A 92 -15.89 -14.82 23.00
CA THR A 92 -16.44 -13.77 23.88
C THR A 92 -17.95 -13.84 24.08
N SER A 93 -18.69 -14.58 23.24
CA SER A 93 -20.14 -14.76 23.35
C SER A 93 -20.52 -15.93 24.28
N ILE A 94 -19.96 -15.97 25.49
CA ILE A 94 -20.61 -16.70 26.58
C ILE A 94 -21.91 -15.94 26.89
N PRO A 95 -23.10 -16.57 26.87
CA PRO A 95 -24.34 -15.87 27.17
C PRO A 95 -24.27 -15.35 28.61
N ARG A 96 -24.08 -14.03 28.78
CA ARG A 96 -24.30 -13.42 30.09
C ARG A 96 -25.81 -13.41 30.32
N PRO A 97 -26.30 -13.80 31.51
CA PRO A 97 -27.71 -13.70 31.83
C PRO A 97 -28.17 -12.25 31.62
N ILE A 98 -29.37 -12.08 31.07
CA ILE A 98 -29.94 -10.80 30.60
C ILE A 98 -29.89 -9.69 31.67
N ARG A 99 -29.79 -10.05 32.95
CA ARG A 99 -29.64 -9.12 34.09
C ARG A 99 -28.30 -8.39 34.16
N ASP A 100 -27.24 -8.91 33.56
CA ASP A 100 -25.86 -8.35 33.64
C ASP A 100 -25.42 -7.66 32.34
N ALA A 101 -26.33 -7.47 31.38
CA ALA A 101 -26.02 -6.76 30.15
C ALA A 101 -25.91 -5.25 30.44
N PRO A 102 -24.74 -4.61 30.23
CA PRO A 102 -24.61 -3.17 30.42
C PRO A 102 -25.58 -2.45 29.48
N LYS A 103 -26.44 -1.59 30.06
CA LYS A 103 -27.53 -0.88 29.40
C LYS A 103 -27.10 0.20 28.40
N ASP A 104 -25.82 0.30 28.05
CA ASP A 104 -25.36 1.43 27.26
C ASP A 104 -24.28 1.09 26.23
N LYS A 105 -24.40 1.80 25.11
CA LYS A 105 -23.61 1.77 23.86
C LYS A 105 -23.93 0.58 22.94
N SER A 106 -24.87 0.84 22.02
CA SER A 106 -24.77 0.49 20.60
C SER A 106 -23.45 -0.23 20.28
N LYS A 107 -23.46 -1.55 20.36
CA LYS A 107 -22.39 -2.36 19.78
C LYS A 107 -22.64 -2.28 18.28
N SER A 108 -22.12 -1.24 17.62
CA SER A 108 -21.94 -1.30 16.18
C SER A 108 -21.24 -2.63 15.91
N SER A 109 -21.84 -3.47 15.07
CA SER A 109 -21.22 -4.71 14.63
C SER A 109 -19.83 -4.34 14.11
N LYS A 110 -18.77 -4.59 14.90
CA LYS A 110 -17.41 -4.30 14.45
C LYS A 110 -17.11 -5.30 13.35
N PHE A 111 -16.94 -4.83 12.12
CA PHE A 111 -16.43 -5.66 11.05
C PHE A 111 -14.90 -5.67 11.10
N VAL A 112 -14.26 -6.67 10.48
CA VAL A 112 -12.79 -6.71 10.36
C VAL A 112 -12.24 -5.47 9.66
N TYR A 113 -13.02 -4.90 8.75
CA TYR A 113 -12.69 -3.68 8.03
C TYR A 113 -12.63 -2.43 8.94
N ASP A 114 -13.32 -2.45 10.08
CA ASP A 114 -13.29 -1.35 11.07
C ASP A 114 -12.11 -1.47 12.05
N LEU A 115 -11.38 -2.58 12.02
CA LEU A 115 -10.29 -2.80 12.95
C LEU A 115 -9.06 -1.97 12.57
N PRO A 116 -8.36 -1.37 13.56
CA PRO A 116 -7.02 -0.84 13.36
C PRO A 116 -6.10 -1.93 12.83
N ILE A 117 -5.20 -1.59 11.89
CA ILE A 117 -4.31 -2.58 11.25
C ILE A 117 -3.50 -3.40 12.27
N LYS A 118 -3.11 -2.79 13.39
CA LYS A 118 -2.39 -3.50 14.46
C LYS A 118 -3.20 -4.68 15.01
N LYS A 119 -4.53 -4.51 15.14
CA LYS A 119 -5.43 -5.59 15.57
C LYS A 119 -5.60 -6.66 14.51
N VAL A 120 -5.56 -6.28 13.22
CA VAL A 120 -5.55 -7.23 12.11
C VAL A 120 -4.29 -8.10 12.19
N TYR A 121 -3.10 -7.52 12.38
CA TYR A 121 -1.86 -8.28 12.57
C TYR A 121 -1.93 -9.23 13.77
N GLU A 122 -2.35 -8.73 14.94
CA GLU A 122 -2.47 -9.54 16.17
C GLU A 122 -3.39 -10.75 15.96
N LEU A 123 -4.51 -10.60 15.24
CA LEU A 123 -5.43 -11.71 14.95
C LEU A 123 -4.79 -12.78 14.08
N ILE A 124 -4.09 -12.37 13.02
CA ILE A 124 -3.46 -13.30 12.07
C ILE A 124 -2.30 -14.04 12.76
N GLU A 125 -1.41 -13.35 13.47
CA GLU A 125 -0.28 -13.95 14.19
C GLU A 125 -0.75 -15.00 15.20
N GLN A 126 -1.79 -14.68 15.97
CA GLN A 126 -2.31 -15.59 16.99
C GLN A 126 -2.96 -16.85 16.39
N HIS A 127 -3.66 -16.71 15.27
CA HIS A 127 -4.41 -17.79 14.66
C HIS A 127 -3.52 -18.70 13.80
N TYR A 128 -2.76 -18.11 12.88
CA TYR A 128 -1.90 -18.85 11.95
C TYR A 128 -0.53 -19.19 12.55
N LYS A 129 -0.22 -18.72 13.77
CA LYS A 129 1.07 -18.92 14.45
C LYS A 129 2.26 -18.37 13.65
N ILE A 130 2.02 -17.30 12.91
CA ILE A 130 3.05 -16.55 12.17
C ILE A 130 3.59 -15.40 13.02
N ASN A 131 4.77 -14.89 12.66
CA ASN A 131 5.31 -13.64 13.18
C ASN A 131 5.63 -12.75 11.98
N PHE A 132 4.92 -11.62 11.82
CA PHE A 132 5.09 -10.73 10.68
C PHE A 132 6.52 -10.19 10.58
N SER A 133 7.17 -9.93 11.71
CA SER A 133 8.55 -9.42 11.75
C SER A 133 9.56 -10.39 11.13
N ASN A 134 9.21 -11.67 11.02
CA ASN A 134 10.04 -12.71 10.42
C ASN A 134 9.70 -12.96 8.95
N LEU A 135 8.62 -12.38 8.42
CA LEU A 135 8.24 -12.57 7.04
C LEU A 135 9.10 -11.72 6.10
N PRO A 136 9.69 -12.31 5.05
CA PRO A 136 10.33 -11.55 3.98
C PRO A 136 9.42 -10.45 3.43
N GLY A 137 9.95 -9.25 3.20
CA GLY A 137 9.21 -8.12 2.64
C GLY A 137 8.32 -7.34 3.63
N PHE A 138 8.19 -7.78 4.89
CA PHE A 138 7.29 -7.12 5.84
C PHE A 138 7.73 -5.68 6.19
N THR A 139 9.04 -5.47 6.40
CA THR A 139 9.60 -4.14 6.69
C THR A 139 9.33 -3.17 5.54
N GLU A 140 9.52 -3.64 4.31
CA GLU A 140 9.32 -2.88 3.08
C GLU A 140 7.84 -2.54 2.88
N VAL A 141 6.95 -3.49 3.12
CA VAL A 141 5.49 -3.27 3.09
C VAL A 141 5.05 -2.27 4.16
N HIS A 142 5.64 -2.32 5.35
CA HIS A 142 5.40 -1.30 6.37
C HIS A 142 5.86 0.09 5.89
N HIS A 143 6.98 0.16 5.18
CA HIS A 143 7.46 1.41 4.59
C HIS A 143 6.53 1.95 3.49
N ILE A 144 5.98 1.08 2.64
CA ILE A 144 4.95 1.44 1.64
C ILE A 144 3.74 2.06 2.34
N ARG A 145 3.25 1.43 3.41
CA ARG A 145 2.14 1.96 4.22
C ARG A 145 2.43 3.33 4.82
N ASP A 146 3.61 3.51 5.40
CA ASP A 146 4.03 4.80 5.99
C ASP A 146 4.13 5.91 4.92
N THR A 147 4.60 5.55 3.72
CA THR A 147 4.68 6.43 2.55
C THR A 147 3.29 6.86 2.07
N VAL A 148 2.36 5.90 1.93
CA VAL A 148 0.95 6.18 1.58
C VAL A 148 0.28 7.05 2.63
N ASN A 149 0.49 6.78 3.93
CA ASN A 149 -0.05 7.62 4.99
C ASN A 149 0.50 9.06 4.94
N ALA A 150 1.76 9.24 4.54
CA ALA A 150 2.32 10.56 4.32
C ALA A 150 1.61 11.29 3.18
N PHE A 151 1.36 10.61 2.05
CA PHE A 151 0.62 11.19 0.93
C PHE A 151 -0.82 11.56 1.34
N LYS A 152 -1.54 10.67 2.04
CA LYS A 152 -2.94 10.90 2.47
C LYS A 152 -3.09 12.05 3.46
N HIS A 153 -2.23 12.11 4.47
CA HIS A 153 -2.50 12.94 5.66
C HIS A 153 -1.54 14.11 5.85
N ARG A 154 -0.39 14.10 5.17
CA ARG A 154 0.69 15.07 5.42
C ARG A 154 1.18 15.76 4.15
N LYS A 155 0.40 15.72 3.06
CA LYS A 155 0.79 16.25 1.74
C LYS A 155 2.17 15.71 1.29
N GLY A 156 2.46 14.46 1.64
CA GLY A 156 3.73 13.79 1.35
C GLY A 156 4.87 14.06 2.34
N LEU A 157 4.67 14.84 3.41
CA LEU A 157 5.72 15.07 4.41
C LEU A 157 5.99 13.81 5.26
N LYS A 158 7.27 13.51 5.43
CA LYS A 158 7.77 12.52 6.40
C LYS A 158 7.39 12.97 7.82
N ASP A 159 7.17 12.02 8.71
CA ASP A 159 6.86 12.33 10.11
C ASP A 159 8.15 12.70 10.84
N PHE A 160 8.48 13.99 10.88
CA PHE A 160 9.66 14.54 11.56
C PHE A 160 9.73 14.21 13.05
N ARG A 161 8.63 13.78 13.68
CA ARG A 161 8.63 13.32 15.09
C ARG A 161 9.20 11.92 15.25
N ARG A 162 9.29 11.16 14.16
CA ARG A 162 9.92 9.84 14.11
C ARG A 162 11.39 9.91 13.70
N ASP A 163 11.86 11.07 13.23
CA ASP A 163 13.23 11.29 12.80
C ASP A 163 14.01 12.05 13.88
N ASN A 164 14.96 11.36 14.52
CA ASN A 164 15.75 11.92 15.62
C ASN A 164 16.93 12.78 15.13
N VAL A 165 17.21 12.79 13.81
CA VAL A 165 18.43 13.37 13.25
C VAL A 165 18.17 14.72 12.58
N SER A 166 17.06 14.86 11.86
CA SER A 166 16.69 16.09 11.16
C SER A 166 15.29 16.55 11.55
N LYS A 167 15.18 17.74 12.13
CA LYS A 167 13.89 18.43 12.35
C LYS A 167 13.38 19.14 11.09
N ILE A 168 14.06 18.99 9.96
CA ILE A 168 13.66 19.61 8.70
C ILE A 168 12.56 18.76 8.08
N PRO A 169 11.40 19.35 7.75
CA PRO A 169 10.32 18.63 7.09
C PRO A 169 10.74 18.17 5.69
N GLU A 170 11.04 16.88 5.53
CA GLU A 170 11.31 16.26 4.24
C GLU A 170 10.03 15.71 3.61
N LYS A 171 9.92 15.76 2.28
CA LYS A 171 8.85 15.07 1.54
C LYS A 171 9.32 13.71 1.04
N TYR A 172 8.42 12.76 0.97
CA TYR A 172 8.62 11.58 0.13
C TYR A 172 8.63 12.00 -1.34
N GLN A 173 9.73 11.69 -2.02
CA GLN A 173 9.90 11.87 -3.47
C GLN A 173 10.21 10.50 -4.07
N PRO A 174 9.19 9.62 -4.20
CA PRO A 174 9.40 8.31 -4.78
C PRO A 174 9.80 8.43 -6.24
N THR A 175 10.80 7.65 -6.65
CA THR A 175 11.26 7.54 -8.03
C THR A 175 10.63 6.36 -8.76
N ARG A 176 10.90 6.23 -10.06
CA ARG A 176 10.52 5.05 -10.86
C ARG A 176 11.04 3.76 -10.22
N GLU A 177 12.31 3.75 -9.81
CA GLU A 177 12.94 2.60 -9.15
C GLU A 177 12.21 2.25 -7.85
N ASN A 178 11.83 3.25 -7.04
CA ASN A 178 11.07 2.99 -5.83
C ASN A 178 9.70 2.35 -6.11
N ALA A 179 9.03 2.74 -7.20
CA ALA A 179 7.75 2.15 -7.59
C ALA A 179 7.90 0.68 -7.99
N TYR A 180 8.88 0.34 -8.84
CA TYR A 180 9.15 -1.05 -9.20
C TYR A 180 9.56 -1.89 -7.98
N GLN A 181 10.44 -1.35 -7.14
CA GLN A 181 10.87 -2.03 -5.92
C GLN A 181 9.70 -2.26 -4.96
N ALA A 182 8.74 -1.34 -4.87
CA ALA A 182 7.53 -1.52 -4.08
C ALA A 182 6.68 -2.70 -4.58
N ILE A 183 6.55 -2.87 -5.91
CA ILE A 183 5.84 -4.01 -6.53
C ILE A 183 6.54 -5.32 -6.16
N ASP A 184 7.86 -5.38 -6.32
CA ASP A 184 8.65 -6.58 -6.02
C ASP A 184 8.60 -6.95 -4.54
N ASN A 185 8.73 -5.97 -3.65
CA ASN A 185 8.63 -6.17 -2.20
C ASN A 185 7.25 -6.66 -1.78
N ALA A 186 6.18 -6.14 -2.40
CA ALA A 186 4.82 -6.62 -2.16
C ALA A 186 4.65 -8.07 -2.62
N SER A 187 5.20 -8.44 -3.77
CA SER A 187 5.20 -9.82 -4.28
C SER A 187 5.89 -10.78 -3.32
N ILE A 188 7.09 -10.42 -2.83
CA ILE A 188 7.85 -11.20 -1.84
C ILE A 188 7.02 -11.40 -0.57
N PHE A 189 6.44 -10.33 -0.05
CA PHE A 189 5.63 -10.36 1.16
C PHE A 189 4.38 -11.23 1.02
N LEU A 190 3.58 -11.00 -0.03
CA LEU A 190 2.33 -11.74 -0.26
C LEU A 190 2.60 -13.23 -0.46
N LYS A 191 3.68 -13.59 -1.17
CA LYS A 191 4.11 -14.98 -1.32
C LYS A 191 4.48 -15.62 0.02
N ALA A 192 5.25 -14.91 0.86
CA ALA A 192 5.62 -15.41 2.18
C ALA A 192 4.39 -15.57 3.09
N LEU A 193 3.50 -14.57 3.10
CA LEU A 193 2.26 -14.59 3.87
C LEU A 193 1.35 -15.76 3.49
N TRP A 194 1.19 -16.03 2.19
CA TRP A 194 0.40 -17.17 1.70
C TRP A 194 0.99 -18.53 2.09
N LYS A 195 2.32 -18.65 2.00
CA LYS A 195 3.01 -19.88 2.37
C LYS A 195 2.84 -20.20 3.87
N GLU A 196 3.00 -19.21 4.72
CA GLU A 196 2.97 -19.37 6.19
C GLU A 196 1.54 -19.46 6.76
N SER A 197 0.55 -18.85 6.11
CA SER A 197 -0.87 -18.93 6.52
C SER A 197 -1.54 -20.27 6.20
N ASN A 198 -0.82 -21.28 5.70
CA ASN A 198 -1.33 -22.60 5.29
C ASN A 198 -2.44 -22.57 4.22
N LEU A 199 -2.63 -21.46 3.50
CA LEU A 199 -3.56 -21.40 2.37
C LEU A 199 -3.11 -22.24 1.17
N GLY A 200 -1.85 -22.67 1.12
CA GLY A 200 -1.29 -23.53 0.08
C GLY A 200 -1.22 -25.03 0.42
N LYS A 201 -1.97 -25.52 1.41
CA LYS A 201 -2.00 -26.95 1.79
C LYS A 201 -3.29 -27.69 1.41
N ASN A 202 -4.22 -27.02 0.72
CA ASN A 202 -5.51 -27.59 0.29
C ASN A 202 -5.67 -27.69 -1.24
N ASP A 203 -4.59 -27.48 -2.01
CA ASP A 203 -4.53 -27.82 -3.43
C ASP A 203 -3.65 -29.05 -3.65
#